data_AF-A0A3N5PEV8-F1
#
_entry.id   AF-A0A3N5PEV8-F1
#
_cell.length_a   1.000
_cell.length_b   1.000
_cell.length_c   1.000
_cell.angle_alpha   90.00
_cell.angle_beta   90.00
_cell.angle_gamma   90.00
#
_symmetry.space_group_name_H-M   'P 1'
#
loop_
_entity.id
_entity.type
_entity.pdbx_description
1 polymer ?
#
loop_
_entity_poly.entity_id
_entity_poly.type
_entity_poly.pdbx_seq_one_letter_code
_entity_poly.pdbx_strand_id
1 'polypeptide(L)'
;MLKFGALLIGCGLLVACGQQEAAAPVPARPPAAPPTAAAPPPPAPAGAMAYIIEPADGARVTSPVRVVFGLKGIGVAPAGVDRNDAGHHHLLVDAPMPSNLGVPIANDEQHRHFGSG
;
A
#
# COMPACT_ATOMS: atom_id res chain seq x y z
N MET A 1 -0.96 15.25 -27.28
CA MET A 1 -0.20 16.09 -28.23
C MET A 1 1.28 15.83 -28.00
N LEU A 2 1.88 15.02 -28.86
CA LEU A 2 3.30 14.67 -28.84
C LEU A 2 4.04 15.69 -29.73
N LYS A 3 5.12 16.29 -29.25
CA LYS A 3 5.98 17.18 -30.07
C LYS A 3 7.46 16.82 -29.86
N PHE A 4 8.09 16.44 -30.98
CA PHE A 4 9.43 16.80 -31.50
C PHE A 4 10.49 17.29 -30.50
N GLY A 5 11.76 16.91 -30.56
CA GLY A 5 12.57 16.44 -31.68
C GLY A 5 14.04 16.63 -31.31
N ALA A 6 14.92 15.89 -32.00
CA ALA A 6 16.35 15.77 -31.74
C ALA A 6 17.17 17.05 -31.99
N LEU A 7 18.31 17.22 -31.26
CA LEU A 7 19.52 17.85 -31.82
C LEU A 7 20.82 17.58 -31.02
N LEU A 8 21.71 16.83 -31.68
CA LEU A 8 23.18 16.92 -31.83
C LEU A 8 24.19 17.02 -30.65
N ILE A 9 25.13 16.07 -30.75
CA ILE A 9 26.60 16.21 -30.77
C ILE A 9 27.27 16.85 -29.54
N GLY A 10 27.94 15.98 -28.78
CA GLY A 10 29.05 16.33 -27.91
C GLY A 10 30.06 15.20 -27.89
N CYS A 11 31.04 15.27 -28.80
CA CYS A 11 32.27 14.48 -28.77
C CYS A 11 33.07 14.88 -27.51
N GLY A 12 33.28 13.93 -26.61
CA GLY A 12 34.03 14.13 -25.37
C GLY A 12 34.70 12.82 -24.96
N LEU A 13 35.84 12.55 -25.58
CA LEU A 13 36.76 11.48 -25.24
C LEU A 13 37.42 11.83 -23.89
N LEU A 14 37.04 11.13 -22.82
CA LEU A 14 37.86 11.04 -21.60
C LEU A 14 37.99 9.57 -21.23
N VAL A 15 39.20 9.08 -21.50
CA VAL A 15 39.73 7.82 -21.00
C VAL A 15 39.82 7.93 -19.47
N ALA A 16 39.12 7.03 -18.78
CA ALA A 16 39.42 6.67 -17.41
C ALA A 16 39.44 5.14 -17.32
N CYS A 17 40.65 4.57 -17.23
CA CYS A 17 40.84 3.21 -16.74
C CYS A 17 40.40 3.16 -15.27
N GLY A 18 39.17 2.75 -15.03
CA GLY A 18 38.62 2.48 -13.70
C GLY A 18 38.37 0.99 -13.55
N GLN A 19 38.99 0.41 -12.53
CA GLN A 19 39.00 -1.01 -12.22
C GLN A 19 37.58 -1.58 -12.12
N GLN A 20 37.28 -2.55 -12.97
CA GLN A 20 36.16 -3.45 -12.79
C GLN A 20 36.52 -4.40 -11.65
N GLU A 21 36.24 -3.98 -10.41
CA GLU A 21 36.15 -4.92 -9.30
C GLU A 21 35.02 -5.87 -9.67
N ALA A 22 35.39 -7.08 -10.10
CA ALA A 22 34.44 -8.14 -10.40
C ALA A 22 33.55 -8.33 -9.18
N ALA A 23 32.26 -8.01 -9.31
CA ALA A 23 31.27 -8.35 -8.32
C ALA A 23 31.35 -9.87 -8.09
N ALA A 24 31.84 -10.27 -6.93
CA ALA A 24 31.76 -11.65 -6.49
C ALA A 24 30.28 -12.10 -6.58
N PRO A 25 30.02 -13.38 -6.92
CA PRO A 25 28.66 -13.90 -6.93
C PRO A 25 28.08 -13.74 -5.52
N VAL A 26 27.14 -12.82 -5.37
CA VAL A 26 26.30 -12.77 -4.17
C VAL A 26 25.57 -14.11 -4.14
N PRO A 27 25.72 -14.93 -3.08
CA PRO A 27 24.99 -16.18 -3.00
C PRO A 27 23.51 -15.88 -3.13
N ALA A 28 22.83 -16.60 -4.02
CA ALA A 28 21.40 -16.45 -4.22
C ALA A 28 20.70 -16.49 -2.86
N ARG A 29 20.07 -15.39 -2.47
CA ARG A 29 19.24 -15.34 -1.27
C ARG A 29 18.20 -16.44 -1.44
N PRO A 30 18.09 -17.42 -0.52
CA PRO A 30 17.03 -18.40 -0.60
C PRO A 30 15.69 -17.66 -0.69
N PRO A 31 14.71 -18.18 -1.45
CA PRO A 31 13.41 -17.54 -1.57
C PRO A 31 12.87 -17.30 -0.17
N ALA A 32 12.42 -16.06 0.07
CA ALA A 32 11.78 -15.71 1.32
C ALA A 32 10.65 -16.73 1.57
N ALA A 33 10.69 -17.39 2.72
CA ALA A 33 9.60 -18.27 3.13
C ALA A 33 8.28 -17.47 3.04
N PRO A 34 7.17 -18.10 2.58
CA PRO A 34 5.89 -17.42 2.56
C PRO A 34 5.58 -16.89 3.96
N PRO A 35 5.06 -15.65 4.10
CA PRO A 35 4.71 -15.12 5.40
C PRO A 35 3.76 -16.11 6.07
N THR A 36 4.21 -16.71 7.17
CA THR A 36 3.35 -17.52 8.03
C THR A 36 2.22 -16.59 8.45
N ALA A 37 0.97 -16.98 8.21
CA ALA A 37 -0.19 -16.16 8.51
C ALA A 37 -0.04 -15.58 9.92
N ALA A 38 0.07 -14.26 10.03
CA ALA A 38 0.13 -13.59 11.31
C ALA A 38 -1.13 -13.98 12.09
N ALA A 39 -0.99 -14.17 13.40
CA ALA A 39 -2.13 -14.37 14.27
C ALA A 39 -3.16 -13.25 13.98
N PRO A 40 -4.47 -13.57 13.93
CA PRO A 40 -5.49 -12.57 13.63
C PRO A 40 -5.35 -11.39 14.60
N PRO A 41 -5.57 -10.15 14.12
CA PRO A 41 -5.47 -8.98 14.98
C PRO A 41 -6.39 -9.12 16.20
N PRO A 42 -6.02 -8.54 17.35
CA PRO A 42 -6.87 -8.56 18.53
C PRO A 42 -8.26 -8.00 18.18
N PRO A 43 -9.33 -8.50 18.83
CA PRO A 43 -10.68 -8.03 18.56
C PRO A 43 -10.76 -6.51 18.80
N ALA A 44 -11.54 -5.83 17.97
CA ALA A 44 -11.77 -4.40 18.12
C ALA A 44 -12.43 -4.09 19.49
N PRO A 45 -12.17 -2.89 20.07
CA PRO A 45 -12.78 -2.47 21.32
C PRO A 45 -14.32 -2.54 21.28
N ALA A 46 -14.95 -2.72 22.44
CA ALA A 46 -16.41 -2.76 22.52
C ALA A 46 -17.02 -1.43 22.00
N GLY A 47 -17.94 -1.54 21.05
CA GLY A 47 -18.57 -0.37 20.42
C GLY A 47 -17.70 0.34 19.37
N ALA A 48 -16.55 -0.23 19.00
CA ALA A 48 -15.76 0.24 17.87
C ALA A 48 -16.53 0.08 16.56
N MET A 49 -16.49 1.10 15.71
CA MET A 49 -17.08 1.06 14.38
C MET A 49 -16.31 1.90 13.38
N ALA A 50 -16.27 1.43 12.14
CA ALA A 50 -15.94 2.21 10.95
C ALA A 50 -17.23 2.44 10.15
N TYR A 51 -17.39 3.65 9.60
CA TYR A 51 -18.60 4.03 8.88
C TYR A 51 -18.30 5.00 7.75
N ILE A 52 -19.09 4.91 6.67
CA ILE A 52 -19.03 5.84 5.54
C ILE A 52 -20.11 6.90 5.75
N ILE A 53 -19.71 8.17 5.67
CA ILE A 53 -20.58 9.35 5.76
C ILE A 53 -21.05 9.74 4.36
N GLU A 54 -20.13 9.76 3.40
CA GLU A 54 -20.40 10.02 1.98
C GLU A 54 -19.53 9.08 1.12
N PRO A 55 -20.03 8.55 -0.01
CA PRO A 55 -21.42 8.65 -0.47
C PRO A 55 -22.37 7.78 0.37
N ALA A 56 -23.68 8.05 0.29
CA ALA A 56 -24.68 7.20 0.94
C ALA A 56 -24.70 5.80 0.32
N ASP A 57 -25.15 4.81 1.10
CA ASP A 57 -25.30 3.44 0.60
C ASP A 57 -26.22 3.38 -0.63
N GLY A 58 -25.80 2.66 -1.66
CA GLY A 58 -26.48 2.57 -2.96
C GLY A 58 -26.41 3.81 -3.84
N ALA A 59 -25.69 4.87 -3.45
CA ALA A 59 -25.57 6.08 -4.26
C ALA A 59 -24.85 5.81 -5.59
N ARG A 60 -25.31 6.47 -6.66
CA ARG A 60 -24.60 6.53 -7.94
C ARG A 60 -23.67 7.73 -7.95
N VAL A 61 -22.38 7.48 -8.18
CA VAL A 61 -21.33 8.50 -8.21
C VAL A 61 -20.68 8.56 -9.59
N THR A 62 -20.04 9.68 -9.92
CA THR A 62 -19.23 9.84 -11.14
C THR A 62 -17.84 10.28 -10.74
N SER A 63 -16.83 9.80 -11.46
CA SER A 63 -15.43 10.14 -11.17
C SER A 63 -15.16 11.64 -11.37
N PRO A 64 -14.38 12.30 -10.48
CA PRO A 64 -13.75 11.74 -9.28
C PRO A 64 -14.73 11.53 -8.12
N VAL A 65 -14.61 10.40 -7.42
CA VAL A 65 -15.44 10.08 -6.26
C VAL A 65 -14.77 10.60 -4.99
N ARG A 66 -15.52 11.36 -4.19
CA ARG A 66 -15.13 11.73 -2.83
C ARG A 66 -15.77 10.76 -1.85
N VAL A 67 -14.95 10.15 -1.01
CA VAL A 67 -15.40 9.30 0.10
C VAL A 67 -15.02 9.97 1.41
N VAL A 68 -15.99 10.13 2.30
CA VAL A 68 -15.82 10.65 3.65
C VAL A 68 -16.24 9.54 4.60
N PHE A 69 -15.35 9.13 5.49
CA PHE A 69 -15.59 8.04 6.43
C PHE A 69 -14.99 8.40 7.79
N GLY A 70 -15.45 7.69 8.81
CA GLY A 70 -15.06 7.95 10.18
C GLY A 70 -14.93 6.66 10.99
N LEU A 71 -14.32 6.83 12.16
CA LEU A 71 -14.15 5.80 13.17
C LEU A 71 -14.77 6.28 14.47
N LYS A 72 -15.28 5.35 15.27
CA LYS A 72 -15.69 5.61 16.65
C LYS A 72 -15.17 4.46 17.52
N GLY A 73 -14.65 4.79 18.70
CA GLY A 73 -14.20 3.78 19.67
C GLY A 73 -12.94 3.00 19.27
N ILE A 74 -12.25 3.41 18.20
CA ILE A 74 -10.98 2.81 17.76
C ILE A 74 -10.08 3.90 17.14
N GLY A 75 -8.78 3.80 17.40
CA GLY A 75 -7.75 4.68 16.85
C GLY A 75 -7.16 4.18 15.54
N VAL A 76 -6.27 5.01 14.97
CA VAL A 76 -5.46 4.68 13.79
C VAL A 76 -4.02 4.46 14.23
N ALA A 77 -3.40 3.38 13.77
CA ALA A 77 -1.99 3.05 13.93
C ALA A 77 -1.42 2.56 12.60
N PRO A 78 -0.12 2.79 12.30
CA PRO A 78 0.51 2.27 11.10
C PRO A 78 0.44 0.73 11.02
N ALA A 79 0.47 0.19 9.80
CA ALA A 79 0.46 -1.26 9.60
C ALA A 79 1.64 -1.93 10.32
N GLY A 80 1.36 -3.02 11.05
CA GLY A 80 2.36 -3.77 11.81
C GLY A 80 2.76 -3.16 13.15
N VAL A 81 2.22 -1.99 13.53
CA VAL A 81 2.42 -1.41 14.86
C VAL A 81 1.30 -1.88 15.78
N ASP A 82 1.68 -2.64 16.81
CA ASP A 82 0.74 -3.02 17.87
C ASP A 82 0.53 -1.83 18.81
N ARG A 83 -0.73 -1.39 18.91
CA ARG A 83 -1.16 -0.30 19.79
C ARG A 83 -2.56 -0.59 20.28
N ASN A 84 -2.74 -0.51 21.60
CA ASN A 84 -4.03 -0.71 22.24
C ASN A 84 -5.13 0.15 21.60
N ASP A 85 -6.28 -0.48 21.39
CA ASP A 85 -7.50 0.13 20.87
C ASP A 85 -7.30 0.89 19.54
N ALA A 86 -6.30 0.50 18.74
CA ALA A 86 -5.99 1.09 17.45
C ALA A 86 -5.68 0.01 16.41
N GLY A 87 -5.86 0.37 15.15
CA GLY A 87 -5.56 -0.50 14.02
C GLY A 87 -5.25 0.30 12.77
N HIS A 88 -4.99 -0.41 11.69
CA HIS A 88 -4.76 0.17 10.37
C HIS A 88 -6.02 -0.10 9.52
N HIS A 89 -6.42 0.85 8.67
CA HIS A 89 -7.78 0.91 8.13
C HIS A 89 -7.76 1.10 6.62
N HIS A 90 -8.59 0.31 5.93
CA HIS A 90 -8.63 0.25 4.46
C HIS A 90 -9.99 0.64 3.92
N LEU A 91 -10.01 1.27 2.75
CA LEU A 91 -11.21 1.39 1.92
C LEU A 91 -11.11 0.41 0.76
N LEU A 92 -12.13 -0.43 0.63
CA LEU A 92 -12.27 -1.37 -0.48
C LEU A 92 -13.16 -0.75 -1.55
N VAL A 93 -12.65 -0.71 -2.78
CA VAL A 93 -13.31 -0.15 -3.96
C VAL A 93 -13.49 -1.26 -4.98
N ASP A 94 -14.74 -1.60 -5.29
CA ASP A 94 -15.10 -2.67 -6.22
C ASP A 94 -14.43 -4.04 -5.92
N ALA A 95 -14.15 -4.29 -4.64
CA ALA A 95 -13.53 -5.52 -4.15
C ALA A 95 -14.44 -6.22 -3.13
N PRO A 96 -14.46 -7.57 -3.12
CA PRO A 96 -15.16 -8.32 -2.09
C PRO A 96 -14.46 -8.16 -0.74
N MET A 97 -15.21 -8.36 0.35
CA MET A 97 -14.61 -8.43 1.68
C MET A 97 -13.65 -9.63 1.75
N PRO A 98 -12.41 -9.45 2.26
CA PRO A 98 -11.48 -10.56 2.42
C PRO A 98 -12.06 -11.61 3.35
N SER A 99 -11.97 -12.89 2.94
CA SER A 99 -12.43 -14.02 3.77
C SER A 99 -11.58 -14.22 5.02
N ASN A 100 -10.35 -13.69 5.01
CA ASN A 100 -9.43 -13.72 6.13
C ASN A 100 -8.89 -12.30 6.38
N LEU A 101 -9.18 -11.73 7.54
CA LEU A 101 -8.71 -10.39 7.93
C LEU A 101 -7.32 -10.40 8.59
N GLY A 102 -6.72 -11.57 8.81
CA GLY A 102 -5.36 -11.72 9.37
C GLY A 102 -4.25 -11.75 8.32
N VAL A 103 -4.59 -11.71 7.02
CA VAL A 103 -3.60 -11.64 5.94
C VAL A 103 -3.40 -10.19 5.49
N PRO A 104 -2.18 -9.81 5.07
CA PRO A 104 -1.95 -8.50 4.50
C PRO A 104 -2.86 -8.24 3.31
N ILE A 105 -3.50 -7.07 3.30
CA ILE A 105 -4.25 -6.57 2.15
C ILE A 105 -3.26 -5.92 1.18
N ALA A 106 -3.41 -6.22 -0.12
CA ALA A 106 -2.59 -5.60 -1.16
C ALA A 106 -2.75 -4.07 -1.16
N ASN A 107 -1.73 -3.34 -1.61
CA ASN A 107 -1.82 -1.90 -1.82
C ASN A 107 -1.96 -1.65 -3.32
N ASP A 108 -3.20 -1.51 -3.77
CA ASP A 108 -3.56 -1.41 -5.19
C ASP A 108 -4.71 -0.39 -5.40
N GLU A 109 -5.29 -0.39 -6.60
CA GLU A 109 -6.39 0.53 -6.94
C GLU A 109 -7.69 0.20 -6.21
N GLN A 110 -7.90 -1.07 -5.85
CA GLN A 110 -9.11 -1.55 -5.20
C GLN A 110 -8.99 -1.53 -3.66
N HIS A 111 -7.78 -1.51 -3.12
CA HIS A 111 -7.51 -1.49 -1.69
C HIS A 111 -6.73 -0.24 -1.35
N ARG A 112 -7.42 0.76 -0.79
CA ARG A 112 -6.84 2.07 -0.46
C ARG A 112 -6.46 2.13 1.01
N HIS A 113 -5.16 2.35 1.23
CA HIS A 113 -4.45 2.42 2.51
C HIS A 113 -4.46 3.87 3.04
N PHE A 114 -4.74 4.09 4.33
CA PHE A 114 -4.82 5.42 4.95
C PHE A 114 -4.08 5.48 6.30
N GLY A 115 -3.45 6.62 6.62
CA GLY A 115 -2.81 6.80 7.93
C GLY A 115 -1.56 5.95 8.15
N SER A 116 -0.79 5.67 7.09
CA SER A 116 0.41 4.80 7.10
C SER A 116 0.12 3.30 7.27
N GLY A 117 -1.12 2.88 6.99
CA GLY A 117 -1.54 1.49 6.85
C GLY A 117 -2.93 1.44 6.27
#